data_AF-A0A950F9Y8-F1
#
_entry.id   AF-A0A950F9Y8-F1
#
_cell.length_a   1.000
_cell.length_b   1.000
_cell.length_c   1.000
_cell.angle_alpha   90.00
_cell.angle_beta   90.00
_cell.angle_gamma   90.00
#
_symmetry.space_group_name_H-M   'P 1'
#
loop_
_entity.id
_entity.type
_entity.pdbx_description
1 polymer ?
#
loop_
_entity_poly.entity_id
_entity_poly.type
_entity_poly.pdbx_seq_one_letter_code
_entity_poly.pdbx_strand_id
1 'polypeptide(L)'
;MAAGINPIPNCQMTWVFGLLETLEDRGGREDGYKIARDLQFKFTDLLKVMKTAEILGFVTTPAGDIVIEPLGKQFLESDMNQRKLIIREQLKRLGLFAYFMRLLRGQEDRSLQKQLVLEHLAMLLPNESPEKVFSTIVNWGRFAELFGYNKDEDRFYLDQE
;
A
#
# COMPACT_ATOMS: atom_id res chain seq x y z
N MET A 1 -3.46 -19.33 -9.15
CA MET A 1 -2.35 -19.47 -8.18
C MET A 1 -2.55 -18.42 -7.11
N ALA A 2 -2.40 -18.75 -5.82
CA ALA A 2 -2.41 -17.72 -4.78
C ALA A 2 -1.25 -16.76 -5.02
N ALA A 3 -1.49 -15.45 -4.92
CA ALA A 3 -0.42 -14.45 -5.06
C ALA A 3 0.68 -14.73 -4.02
N GLY A 4 1.94 -14.68 -4.43
CA GLY A 4 3.08 -14.82 -3.53
C GLY A 4 3.06 -13.75 -2.44
N ILE A 5 3.58 -14.08 -1.26
CA ILE A 5 3.76 -13.12 -0.17
C ILE A 5 5.11 -12.44 -0.39
N ASN A 6 5.06 -11.13 -0.64
CA ASN A 6 6.24 -10.30 -0.89
C ASN A 6 6.27 -9.13 0.11
N PRO A 7 7.48 -8.60 0.43
CA PRO A 7 7.60 -7.35 1.16
C PRO A 7 6.85 -6.20 0.50
N ILE A 8 6.32 -5.30 1.32
CA ILE A 8 5.71 -4.04 0.86
C ILE A 8 6.58 -2.85 1.29
N PRO A 9 6.72 -1.81 0.45
CA PRO A 9 7.49 -0.63 0.83
C PRO A 9 6.83 0.11 1.99
N ASN A 10 7.64 0.58 2.95
CA ASN A 10 7.16 1.50 3.97
C ASN A 10 6.92 2.88 3.34
N CYS A 11 5.67 3.12 2.92
CA CYS A 11 5.22 4.31 2.23
C CYS A 11 3.81 4.68 2.67
N GLN A 12 3.51 5.96 2.81
CA GLN A 12 2.15 6.43 3.07
C GLN A 12 1.37 6.57 1.75
N MET A 13 0.06 6.32 1.78
CA MET A 13 -0.81 6.46 0.61
C MET A 13 -0.83 7.89 0.06
N THR A 14 -0.75 8.90 0.93
CA THR A 14 -0.73 10.32 0.55
C THR A 14 0.46 10.68 -0.34
N TRP A 15 1.61 10.01 -0.17
CA TRP A 15 2.77 10.24 -1.03
C TRP A 15 2.56 9.68 -2.43
N VAL A 16 1.84 8.55 -2.54
CA VAL A 16 1.44 8.00 -3.84
C VAL A 16 0.52 8.97 -4.56
N PHE A 17 -0.42 9.61 -3.85
CA PHE A 17 -1.35 10.56 -4.46
C PHE A 17 -0.61 11.77 -5.00
N GLY A 18 0.31 12.34 -4.20
CA GLY A 18 1.15 13.45 -4.65
C GLY A 18 2.03 13.09 -5.86
N LEU A 19 2.53 11.86 -5.94
CA LEU A 19 3.24 11.39 -7.13
C LEU A 19 2.32 11.36 -8.36
N LEU A 20 1.11 10.81 -8.23
CA LEU A 20 0.17 10.74 -9.35
C LEU A 20 -0.26 12.12 -9.83
N GLU A 21 -0.55 13.05 -8.91
CA GLU A 21 -0.86 14.45 -9.22
C GLU A 21 0.31 15.13 -9.95
N THR A 22 1.54 14.94 -9.46
CA THR A 22 2.76 15.47 -10.10
C THR A 22 2.94 14.93 -11.52
N LEU A 23 2.63 13.65 -11.75
CA LEU A 23 2.72 13.05 -13.08
C LEU A 23 1.65 13.60 -14.01
N GLU A 24 0.42 13.74 -13.55
CA GLU A 24 -0.68 14.29 -14.35
C GLU A 24 -0.38 15.72 -14.80
N ASP A 25 0.13 16.57 -13.90
CA ASP A 25 0.58 17.93 -14.22
C ASP A 25 1.73 17.98 -15.25
N ARG A 26 2.47 16.87 -15.38
CA ARG A 26 3.61 16.72 -16.30
C ARG A 26 3.27 15.87 -17.53
N GLY A 27 2.00 15.66 -17.84
CA GLY A 27 1.55 14.94 -19.03
C GLY A 27 1.60 13.41 -18.91
N GLY A 28 1.64 12.90 -17.68
CA GLY A 28 1.55 11.48 -17.35
C GLY A 28 2.86 10.69 -17.42
N ARG A 29 3.99 11.34 -17.69
CA ARG A 29 5.33 10.70 -17.73
C ARG A 29 6.43 11.65 -17.30
N GLU A 30 7.33 11.19 -16.43
CA GLU A 30 8.51 11.98 -16.04
C GLU A 30 9.63 11.08 -15.46
N ASP A 31 10.87 11.55 -15.58
CA ASP A 31 12.04 10.92 -14.95
C ASP A 31 11.94 11.03 -13.41
N GLY A 32 12.06 9.90 -12.71
CA GLY A 32 12.01 9.86 -11.25
C GLY A 32 13.09 10.70 -10.55
N TYR A 33 14.31 10.76 -11.10
CA TYR A 33 15.37 11.63 -10.57
C TYR A 33 15.01 13.11 -10.70
N LYS A 34 14.38 13.49 -11.82
CA LYS A 34 13.91 14.86 -12.05
C LYS A 34 12.81 15.21 -11.05
N ILE A 35 11.82 14.35 -10.83
CA ILE A 35 10.80 14.54 -9.79
C ILE A 35 11.45 14.70 -8.41
N ALA A 36 12.33 13.79 -8.01
CA ALA A 36 12.98 13.85 -6.70
C ALA A 36 13.75 15.16 -6.49
N ARG A 37 14.51 15.59 -7.49
CA ARG A 37 15.26 16.85 -7.45
C ARG A 37 14.33 18.05 -7.36
N ASP A 38 13.32 18.13 -8.22
CA ASP A 38 12.43 19.28 -8.32
C ASP A 38 11.58 19.44 -7.04
N LEU A 39 11.16 18.34 -6.42
CA LEU A 39 10.40 18.32 -5.16
C LEU A 39 11.30 18.40 -3.91
N GLN A 40 12.63 18.46 -4.07
CA GLN A 40 13.61 18.29 -2.98
C GLN A 40 13.33 17.05 -2.11
N PHE A 41 12.79 16.00 -2.73
CA PHE A 41 12.42 14.76 -2.09
C PHE A 41 13.57 13.76 -2.19
N LYS A 42 13.85 13.03 -1.11
CA LYS A 42 14.93 12.05 -1.12
C LYS A 42 14.63 10.96 -2.15
N PHE A 43 15.54 10.75 -3.09
CA PHE A 43 15.34 9.76 -4.15
C PHE A 43 15.08 8.34 -3.59
N THR A 44 15.75 7.96 -2.51
CA THR A 44 15.52 6.68 -1.80
C THR A 44 14.11 6.54 -1.25
N ASP A 45 13.48 7.64 -0.86
CA ASP A 45 12.07 7.63 -0.42
C ASP A 45 11.15 7.64 -1.64
N LEU A 46 11.50 8.36 -2.71
CA LEU A 46 10.74 8.31 -3.96
C LEU A 46 10.68 6.90 -4.54
N LEU A 47 11.77 6.13 -4.47
CA LEU A 47 11.79 4.74 -4.89
C LEU A 47 10.74 3.89 -4.17
N LYS A 48 10.46 4.17 -2.89
CA LYS A 48 9.39 3.48 -2.13
C LYS A 48 8.00 3.90 -2.61
N VAL A 49 7.82 5.19 -2.93
CA VAL A 49 6.56 5.72 -3.48
C VAL A 49 6.30 5.12 -4.87
N MET A 50 7.29 5.15 -5.76
CA MET A 50 7.27 4.52 -7.08
C MET A 50 6.90 3.05 -6.98
N LYS A 51 7.58 2.31 -6.10
CA LYS A 51 7.31 0.87 -5.94
C LYS A 51 5.91 0.61 -5.40
N THR A 52 5.42 1.46 -4.49
CA THR A 52 4.05 1.36 -3.97
C THR A 52 3.03 1.62 -5.06
N ALA A 53 3.21 2.68 -5.85
CA ALA A 53 2.34 3.04 -6.96
C ALA A 53 2.30 1.92 -8.03
N GLU A 54 3.45 1.28 -8.30
CA GLU A 54 3.55 0.14 -9.22
C GLU A 54 2.83 -1.10 -8.68
N ILE A 55 3.01 -1.43 -7.38
CA ILE A 55 2.30 -2.55 -6.73
C ILE A 55 0.78 -2.35 -6.76
N LEU A 56 0.31 -1.11 -6.65
CA LEU A 56 -1.11 -0.75 -6.77
C LEU A 56 -1.58 -0.64 -8.23
N GLY A 57 -0.70 -0.82 -9.22
CA GLY A 57 -1.04 -0.75 -10.64
C GLY A 57 -1.35 0.67 -11.14
N PHE A 58 -0.93 1.70 -10.42
CA PHE A 58 -1.17 3.09 -10.81
C PHE A 58 -0.11 3.64 -11.76
N VAL A 59 1.09 3.07 -11.76
CA VAL A 59 2.19 3.46 -12.64
C VAL A 59 2.97 2.24 -13.15
N THR A 60 3.69 2.43 -14.24
CA THR A 60 4.81 1.56 -14.66
C THR A 60 6.12 2.35 -14.64
N THR A 61 7.25 1.66 -14.56
CA THR A 61 8.58 2.31 -14.47
C THR A 61 9.57 1.92 -15.60
N PRO A 62 9.21 2.09 -16.89
CA PRO A 62 10.07 1.67 -18.00
C PRO A 62 11.36 2.49 -18.05
N ALA A 63 12.50 1.79 -17.96
CA ALA A 63 13.84 2.39 -18.05
C ALA A 63 14.08 3.58 -17.08
N GLY A 64 13.40 3.59 -15.92
CA GLY A 64 13.57 4.62 -14.88
C GLY A 64 12.59 5.80 -14.95
N ASP A 65 11.87 5.96 -16.06
CA ASP A 65 10.76 6.91 -16.15
C ASP A 65 9.55 6.37 -15.38
N ILE A 66 8.78 7.25 -14.76
CA ILE A 66 7.50 6.90 -14.13
C ILE A 66 6.39 7.28 -15.11
N VAL A 67 5.55 6.32 -15.47
CA VAL A 67 4.45 6.51 -16.42
C VAL A 67 3.13 6.16 -15.74
N ILE A 68 2.16 7.07 -15.76
CA ILE A 68 0.83 6.83 -15.18
C ILE A 68 0.05 5.80 -16.02
N GLU A 69 -0.53 4.82 -15.35
CA GLU A 69 -1.37 3.78 -15.96
C GLU A 69 -2.85 4.21 -15.93
N PRO A 70 -3.74 3.58 -16.74
CA PRO A 70 -5.16 3.92 -16.76
C PRO A 70 -5.84 3.89 -15.39
N LEU A 71 -5.46 2.94 -14.52
CA LEU A 71 -5.99 2.88 -13.16
C LEU A 71 -5.55 4.07 -12.29
N GLY A 72 -4.32 4.56 -12.48
CA GLY A 72 -3.81 5.75 -11.81
C GLY A 72 -4.57 7.02 -12.21
N LYS A 73 -4.90 7.15 -13.51
CA LYS A 73 -5.75 8.25 -14.01
C LYS A 73 -7.17 8.18 -13.44
N GLN A 74 -7.79 7.00 -13.51
CA GLN A 74 -9.11 6.76 -12.90
C GLN A 74 -9.10 7.11 -11.42
N PHE A 75 -8.05 6.76 -10.69
CA PHE A 75 -7.91 7.10 -9.28
C PHE A 75 -7.89 8.62 -9.02
N LEU A 76 -7.17 9.40 -9.83
CA LEU A 76 -7.12 10.85 -9.72
C LEU A 76 -8.48 11.51 -9.98
N GLU A 77 -9.20 11.03 -10.99
CA GLU A 77 -10.53 11.52 -11.38
C GLU A 77 -11.65 11.11 -10.40
N SER A 78 -11.37 10.13 -9.53
CA SER A 78 -12.34 9.57 -8.58
C SER A 78 -12.51 10.43 -7.34
N ASP A 79 -13.73 10.42 -6.79
CA ASP A 79 -13.98 10.93 -5.44
C ASP A 79 -13.34 10.05 -4.36
N MET A 80 -13.38 10.50 -3.11
CA MET A 80 -12.73 9.79 -1.99
C MET A 80 -13.27 8.36 -1.80
N ASN A 81 -14.58 8.12 -1.94
CA ASN A 81 -15.14 6.79 -1.74
C ASN A 81 -14.67 5.81 -2.82
N GLN A 82 -14.66 6.28 -4.07
CA GLN A 82 -14.17 5.49 -5.18
C GLN A 82 -12.65 5.24 -5.09
N ARG A 83 -11.87 6.21 -4.62
CA ARG A 83 -10.42 6.04 -4.33
C ARG A 83 -10.16 4.94 -3.30
N LYS A 84 -10.94 4.90 -2.21
CA LYS A 84 -10.85 3.83 -1.20
C LYS A 84 -11.17 2.46 -1.80
N LEU A 85 -12.24 2.38 -2.61
CA LEU A 85 -12.63 1.14 -3.27
C LEU A 85 -11.55 0.63 -4.24
N ILE A 86 -10.99 1.51 -5.07
CA ILE A 86 -9.90 1.17 -5.99
C ILE A 86 -8.72 0.58 -5.21
N ILE A 87 -8.25 1.26 -4.16
CA ILE A 87 -7.14 0.77 -3.35
C ILE A 87 -7.50 -0.55 -2.67
N ARG A 88 -8.71 -0.67 -2.09
CA ARG A 88 -9.19 -1.91 -1.46
C ARG A 88 -9.09 -3.10 -2.42
N GLU A 89 -9.53 -2.94 -3.67
CA GLU A 89 -9.46 -4.00 -4.67
C GLU A 89 -8.02 -4.37 -5.08
N GLN A 90 -7.10 -3.40 -5.10
CA GLN A 90 -5.68 -3.69 -5.33
C GLN A 90 -5.06 -4.41 -4.13
N LEU A 91 -5.33 -3.97 -2.91
CA LEU A 91 -4.82 -4.60 -1.69
C LEU A 91 -5.30 -6.04 -1.55
N LYS A 92 -6.57 -6.34 -1.85
CA LYS A 92 -7.12 -7.70 -1.84
C LYS A 92 -6.34 -8.69 -2.73
N ARG A 93 -5.63 -8.19 -3.76
CA ARG A 93 -4.82 -9.02 -4.68
C ARG A 93 -3.40 -9.26 -4.18
N LEU A 94 -2.93 -8.50 -3.20
CA LEU A 94 -1.59 -8.67 -2.62
C LEU A 94 -1.59 -9.85 -1.67
N GLY A 95 -0.65 -10.79 -1.85
CA GLY A 95 -0.60 -12.03 -1.08
C GLY A 95 -0.57 -11.81 0.45
N LEU A 96 0.15 -10.77 0.90
CA LEU A 96 0.23 -10.41 2.32
C LEU A 96 -1.11 -9.94 2.89
N PHE A 97 -1.86 -9.11 2.16
CA PHE A 97 -3.18 -8.63 2.59
C PHE A 97 -4.21 -9.75 2.51
N ALA A 98 -4.22 -10.53 1.43
CA ALA A 98 -5.09 -11.70 1.28
C ALA A 98 -4.87 -12.73 2.41
N TYR A 99 -3.60 -12.92 2.83
CA TYR A 99 -3.25 -13.76 3.97
C TYR A 99 -3.92 -13.27 5.26
N PHE A 100 -3.73 -12.00 5.62
CA PHE A 100 -4.31 -11.45 6.85
C PHE A 100 -5.84 -11.38 6.81
N MET A 101 -6.43 -11.08 5.65
CA MET A 101 -7.88 -11.17 5.48
C MET A 101 -8.40 -12.57 5.81
N ARG A 102 -7.76 -13.63 5.27
CA ARG A 102 -8.15 -15.01 5.55
C ARG A 102 -7.93 -15.39 7.01
N LEU A 103 -6.79 -15.01 7.57
CA LEU A 103 -6.45 -15.29 8.96
C LEU A 103 -7.47 -14.66 9.93
N LEU A 104 -7.78 -13.38 9.73
CA LEU A 104 -8.76 -12.64 10.54
C LEU A 104 -10.16 -13.21 10.37
N ARG A 105 -10.62 -13.52 9.14
CA ARG A 105 -11.93 -14.16 8.92
C ARG A 105 -12.12 -15.49 9.64
N GLY A 106 -11.02 -16.19 9.97
CA GLY A 106 -11.04 -17.43 10.73
C GLY A 106 -11.14 -17.24 12.25
N GLN A 107 -11.03 -16.01 12.76
CA GLN A 107 -11.18 -15.69 14.18
C GLN A 107 -12.64 -15.36 14.52
N GLU A 108 -13.07 -15.69 15.73
CA GLU A 108 -14.45 -15.48 16.20
C GLU A 108 -14.90 -14.02 16.09
N ASP A 109 -14.04 -13.07 16.49
CA ASP A 109 -14.31 -11.62 16.44
C ASP A 109 -13.62 -10.91 15.27
N ARG A 110 -13.11 -11.69 14.30
CA ARG A 110 -12.37 -11.19 13.13
C ARG A 110 -11.17 -10.32 13.46
N SER A 111 -10.53 -10.57 14.60
CA SER A 111 -9.38 -9.79 15.06
C SER A 111 -8.30 -10.64 15.71
N LEU A 112 -7.10 -10.08 15.83
CA LEU A 112 -5.94 -10.70 16.47
C LEU A 112 -5.17 -9.67 17.32
N GLN A 113 -4.52 -10.14 18.37
CA GLN A 113 -3.55 -9.33 19.09
C GLN A 113 -2.38 -8.95 18.18
N LYS A 114 -1.88 -7.72 18.31
CA LYS A 114 -0.75 -7.21 17.54
C LYS A 114 0.45 -8.17 17.59
N GLN A 115 0.76 -8.71 18.76
CA GLN A 115 1.90 -9.61 18.93
C GLN A 115 1.82 -10.84 18.03
N LEU A 116 0.64 -11.47 17.91
CA LEU A 116 0.44 -12.61 17.00
C LEU A 116 0.61 -12.19 15.54
N VAL A 117 0.12 -11.00 15.18
CA VAL A 117 0.33 -10.45 13.82
C VAL A 117 1.82 -10.28 13.51
N LEU A 118 2.61 -9.77 14.47
CA LEU A 118 4.06 -9.63 14.32
C LEU A 118 4.77 -10.98 14.17
N GLU A 119 4.33 -12.02 14.89
CA GLU A 119 4.86 -13.38 14.74
C GLU A 119 4.58 -13.95 13.34
N HIS A 120 3.35 -13.78 12.84
CA HIS A 120 3.01 -14.12 11.46
C HIS A 120 3.90 -13.37 10.46
N LEU A 121 4.10 -12.07 10.65
CA LEU A 121 4.98 -11.26 9.79
C LEU A 121 6.43 -11.73 9.81
N ALA A 122 6.98 -12.06 10.98
CA ALA A 122 8.34 -12.57 11.12
C ALA A 122 8.53 -13.92 10.41
N MET A 123 7.53 -14.80 10.45
CA MET A 123 7.56 -16.08 9.74
C MET A 123 7.44 -15.90 8.22
N LEU A 124 6.56 -14.99 7.78
CA LEU A 124 6.28 -14.77 6.36
C LEU A 124 7.40 -13.99 5.65
N LEU A 125 8.01 -13.04 6.34
CA LEU A 125 9.00 -12.09 5.80
C LEU A 125 10.22 -12.00 6.75
N PRO A 126 11.05 -13.05 6.86
CA PRO A 126 12.11 -13.15 7.87
C PRO A 126 13.22 -12.09 7.73
N ASN A 127 13.36 -11.49 6.55
CA ASN A 127 14.34 -10.43 6.28
C ASN A 127 13.80 -9.02 6.49
N GLU A 128 12.51 -8.89 6.85
CA GLU A 128 11.85 -7.61 7.06
C GLU A 128 11.65 -7.33 8.55
N SER A 129 11.48 -6.06 8.90
CA SER A 129 11.08 -5.67 10.25
C SER A 129 9.56 -5.85 10.41
N PRO A 130 9.08 -6.77 11.28
CA PRO A 130 7.65 -7.02 11.44
C PRO A 130 6.88 -5.76 11.84
N GLU A 131 7.45 -4.92 12.70
CA GLU A 131 6.84 -3.67 13.15
C GLU A 131 6.65 -2.65 12.01
N LYS A 132 7.64 -2.51 11.12
CA LYS A 132 7.54 -1.61 9.96
C LYS A 132 6.50 -2.12 8.97
N VAL A 133 6.48 -3.42 8.72
CA VAL A 133 5.49 -4.04 7.82
C VAL A 133 4.09 -3.91 8.42
N PHE A 134 3.92 -4.18 9.72
CA PHE A 134 2.66 -4.01 10.42
C PHE A 134 2.14 -2.58 10.33
N SER A 135 2.99 -1.59 10.61
CA SER A 135 2.63 -0.17 10.48
C SER A 135 2.16 0.17 9.06
N THR A 136 2.81 -0.39 8.04
CA THR A 136 2.44 -0.19 6.64
C THR A 136 1.09 -0.85 6.31
N ILE A 137 0.87 -2.10 6.73
CA ILE A 137 -0.40 -2.80 6.57
C ILE A 137 -1.54 -2.02 7.23
N VAL A 138 -1.34 -1.52 8.44
CA VAL A 138 -2.35 -0.72 9.16
C VAL A 138 -2.62 0.60 8.44
N ASN A 139 -1.60 1.30 7.94
CA ASN A 139 -1.78 2.55 7.22
C ASN A 139 -2.61 2.35 5.93
N TRP A 140 -2.21 1.38 5.11
CA TRP A 140 -2.87 1.07 3.85
C TRP A 140 -4.27 0.49 4.07
N GLY A 141 -4.39 -0.42 5.04
CA GLY A 141 -5.63 -1.07 5.42
C GLY A 141 -6.68 -0.08 5.94
N ARG A 142 -6.29 0.89 6.77
CA ARG A 142 -7.20 1.93 7.26
C ARG A 142 -7.65 2.87 6.14
N PHE A 143 -6.74 3.27 5.25
CA PHE A 143 -7.12 4.09 4.10
C PHE A 143 -8.19 3.37 3.27
N ALA A 144 -7.97 2.09 3.00
CA ALA A 144 -8.87 1.27 2.20
C ALA A 144 -10.06 0.70 2.98
N GLU A 145 -10.27 1.08 4.25
CA GLU A 145 -11.24 0.50 5.19
C GLU A 145 -11.34 -1.02 5.01
N LEU A 146 -10.16 -1.65 5.02
CA LEU A 146 -9.99 -3.09 4.90
C LEU A 146 -9.55 -3.67 6.25
N PHE A 147 -8.72 -2.92 6.96
CA PHE A 147 -8.24 -3.27 8.29
C PHE A 147 -8.28 -2.07 9.21
N GLY A 148 -8.52 -2.35 10.48
CA GLY A 148 -8.33 -1.40 11.56
C GLY A 148 -7.33 -1.92 12.61
N TYR A 149 -6.96 -1.02 13.51
CA TYR A 149 -6.11 -1.35 14.65
C TYR A 149 -6.56 -0.51 15.84
N ASN A 150 -6.93 -1.15 16.94
CA ASN A 150 -7.19 -0.50 18.22
C ASN A 150 -5.90 -0.50 19.04
N LYS A 151 -5.37 0.69 19.35
CA LYS A 151 -4.12 0.84 20.09
C LYS A 151 -4.29 0.53 21.58
N ASP A 152 -5.46 0.81 22.16
CA ASP A 152 -5.69 0.63 23.59
C ASP A 152 -5.83 -0.86 23.96
N GLU A 153 -6.38 -1.65 23.04
CA GLU A 153 -6.54 -3.10 23.19
C GLU A 153 -5.46 -3.92 22.47
N ASP A 154 -4.56 -3.25 21.75
CA ASP A 154 -3.57 -3.89 20.87
C ASP A 154 -4.17 -4.89 19.86
N ARG A 155 -5.35 -4.55 19.30
CA ARG A 155 -6.10 -5.44 18.40
C ARG A 155 -6.09 -4.98 16.96
N PHE A 156 -5.63 -5.85 16.07
CA PHE A 156 -5.74 -5.71 14.62
C PHE A 156 -6.98 -6.45 14.14
N TYR A 157 -7.87 -5.79 13.38
CA TYR A 157 -9.16 -6.36 13.00
C TYR A 157 -9.47 -6.15 11.53
N LEU A 158 -10.30 -7.03 10.98
CA LEU A 158 -10.88 -6.86 9.65
C LEU A 158 -11.99 -5.83 9.72
N ASP A 159 -11.84 -4.74 8.97
CA ASP A 159 -12.88 -3.73 8.86
C ASP A 159 -14.01 -4.30 8.00
N GLN A 160 -15.26 -4.06 8.38
CA GLN A 160 -16.41 -4.55 7.62
C GLN A 160 -16.85 -3.47 6.63
N GLU A 161 -17.01 -3.87 5.36
CA GLU A 161 -17.75 -3.11 4.33
C GLU A 161 -19.19 -2.83 4.79
#